data_AF-A0A3B9BHD6-F1
#
_entry.id   AF-A0A3B9BHD6-F1
#
_cell.length_a   1.000
_cell.length_b   1.000
_cell.length_c   1.000
_cell.angle_alpha   90.00
_cell.angle_beta   90.00
_cell.angle_gamma   90.00
#
_symmetry.space_group_name_H-M   'P 1'
#
loop_
_entity.id
_entity.type
_entity.pdbx_description
1 polymer ?
#
loop_
_entity_poly.entity_id
_entity_poly.type
_entity_poly.pdbx_seq_one_letter_code
_entity_poly.pdbx_strand_id
1 'polypeptide(L)'
;YYLERKYPSFGNLAPRDISSRSAKEACDEGRGVGPGGRGVYLDFSDSITRLGESAIRERYGNLFQMYERITGENAYQRPMRIYPAIHYTMGGLWVDYNLMSSIPGCFVLGEA
;
A
#
# COMPACT_ATOMS: atom_id res chain seq x y z
N TYR A 1 -0.05 -15.85 -2.43
CA TYR A 1 1.08 -15.59 -1.51
C TYR A 1 2.42 -15.56 -2.25
N TYR A 2 2.85 -14.37 -2.69
CA TYR A 2 4.12 -14.18 -3.43
C TYR A 2 5.21 -13.55 -2.54
N LEU A 3 4.83 -12.77 -1.53
CA LEU A 3 5.76 -12.18 -0.58
C LEU A 3 6.34 -13.23 0.37
N GLU A 4 5.53 -14.20 0.79
CA GLU A 4 5.92 -15.33 1.63
C GLU A 4 6.96 -16.23 0.96
N ARG A 5 7.01 -16.24 -0.38
CA ARG A 5 8.02 -16.98 -1.14
C ARG A 5 9.35 -16.21 -1.23
N LYS A 6 9.30 -14.88 -1.35
CA LYS A 6 10.50 -14.03 -1.45
C LYS A 6 11.09 -13.68 -0.06
N TYR A 7 10.23 -13.53 0.94
CA TYR A 7 10.56 -13.13 2.31
C TYR A 7 9.83 -14.02 3.32
N PRO A 8 10.26 -15.28 3.50
CA PRO A 8 9.56 -16.26 4.33
C PRO A 8 9.39 -15.83 5.79
N SER A 9 10.38 -15.12 6.34
CA SER A 9 10.36 -14.67 7.74
C SER A 9 9.36 -13.54 8.02
N PHE A 10 8.99 -12.75 7.01
CA PHE A 10 8.15 -11.55 7.18
C PHE A 10 6.82 -11.64 6.42
N GLY A 11 6.75 -12.38 5.32
CA GLY A 11 5.56 -12.50 4.49
C GLY A 11 5.01 -11.13 4.08
N ASN A 12 3.73 -10.89 4.36
CA ASN A 12 3.06 -9.60 4.09
C ASN A 12 3.50 -8.45 5.01
N LEU A 13 4.36 -8.70 6.00
CA LEU A 13 4.98 -7.68 6.86
C LEU A 13 6.39 -7.29 6.37
N ALA A 14 6.77 -7.68 5.15
CA ALA A 14 8.01 -7.25 4.54
C ALA A 14 8.05 -5.72 4.33
N PRO A 15 9.26 -5.11 4.29
CA PRO A 15 9.43 -3.68 4.03
C PRO A 15 8.63 -3.20 2.81
N ARG A 16 8.09 -1.97 2.89
CA ARG A 16 7.15 -1.45 1.88
C ARG A 16 7.76 -1.33 0.49
N ASP A 17 9.03 -0.96 0.40
CA ASP A 17 9.80 -0.86 -0.84
C ASP A 17 9.91 -2.23 -1.53
N ILE A 18 10.19 -3.27 -0.75
CA ILE A 18 10.26 -4.66 -1.22
C ILE A 18 8.89 -5.17 -1.67
N SER A 19 7.85 -4.92 -0.87
CA SER A 19 6.49 -5.34 -1.18
C SER A 19 5.99 -4.67 -2.46
N SER A 20 6.27 -3.37 -2.62
CA SER A 20 5.89 -2.59 -3.80
C SER A 20 6.63 -3.06 -5.06
N ARG A 21 7.94 -3.29 -4.98
CA ARG A 21 8.72 -3.86 -6.08
C ARG A 21 8.22 -5.24 -6.48
N SER A 22 7.97 -6.11 -5.50
CA SER A 22 7.49 -7.47 -5.76
C SER A 22 6.12 -7.49 -6.43
N ALA A 23 5.22 -6.56 -6.06
CA ALA A 23 3.92 -6.41 -6.70
C ALA A 23 4.06 -5.96 -8.17
N LYS A 24 4.96 -5.00 -8.44
CA LYS A 24 5.26 -4.55 -9.80
C LYS A 24 5.84 -5.71 -10.64
N GLU A 25 6.86 -6.39 -10.14
CA GLU A 25 7.51 -7.52 -10.81
C GLU A 25 6.49 -8.63 -11.14
N ALA A 26 5.56 -8.92 -10.23
CA ALA A 26 4.48 -9.87 -10.49
C ALA A 26 3.58 -9.46 -11.67
N CYS A 27 3.28 -8.17 -11.79
CA CYS A 27 2.50 -7.66 -12.92
C CYS A 27 3.32 -7.70 -14.23
N ASP A 28 4.60 -7.32 -14.18
CA ASP A 28 5.51 -7.35 -15.33
C ASP A 28 5.70 -8.78 -15.88
N GLU A 29 5.68 -9.79 -15.01
CA GLU A 29 5.71 -11.21 -15.36
C GLU A 29 4.37 -11.76 -15.89
N GLY A 30 3.37 -10.90 -16.12
CA GLY A 30 2.06 -11.30 -16.63
C GLY A 30 1.14 -11.96 -15.60
N ARG A 31 1.51 -11.93 -14.31
CA ARG A 31 0.70 -12.49 -13.20
C ARG A 31 -0.20 -11.44 -12.55
N GLY A 32 -0.33 -10.27 -13.16
CA GLY A 32 -1.18 -9.20 -12.66
C GLY A 32 -2.66 -9.43 -12.94
N VAL A 33 -3.52 -8.76 -12.16
CA VAL A 33 -4.97 -8.98 -12.15
C VAL A 33 -5.73 -7.71 -12.52
N GLY A 34 -7.01 -7.88 -12.90
CA GLY A 34 -7.88 -6.78 -13.29
C GLY A 34 -7.66 -6.28 -14.71
N PRO A 35 -8.44 -5.27 -15.15
CA PRO A 35 -8.32 -4.69 -16.48
C PRO A 35 -6.90 -4.15 -16.73
N GLY A 36 -6.23 -4.64 -17.76
CA GLY A 36 -4.86 -4.24 -18.11
C GLY A 36 -3.74 -4.95 -17.34
N GLY A 37 -4.05 -5.93 -16.48
CA GLY A 37 -3.03 -6.78 -15.84
C GLY A 37 -2.09 -6.04 -14.87
N ARG A 38 -2.52 -4.88 -14.37
CA ARG A 38 -1.74 -4.03 -13.44
C ARG A 38 -2.40 -3.98 -12.08
N GLY A 39 -2.30 -5.08 -11.36
CA GLY A 39 -2.86 -5.21 -10.03
C GLY A 39 -2.44 -6.51 -9.38
N VAL A 40 -2.44 -6.53 -8.06
CA VAL A 40 -2.33 -7.75 -7.24
C VAL A 40 -3.49 -7.77 -6.25
N TYR A 41 -3.82 -8.97 -5.76
CA TYR A 41 -4.86 -9.12 -4.75
C TYR A 41 -4.31 -8.82 -3.35
N LEU A 42 -5.07 -8.01 -2.61
CA LEU A 42 -4.99 -7.85 -1.17
C LEU A 42 -6.17 -8.62 -0.56
N ASP A 43 -5.88 -9.79 -0.01
CA ASP A 43 -6.90 -10.72 0.48
C ASP A 43 -6.98 -10.70 2.01
N PHE A 44 -8.21 -10.53 2.52
CA PHE A 44 -8.53 -10.55 3.94
C PHE A 44 -9.24 -11.84 4.38
N SER A 45 -9.52 -12.77 3.46
CA SER A 45 -10.26 -14.01 3.72
C SER A 45 -9.75 -14.76 4.96
N ASP A 46 -8.45 -15.08 5.01
CA ASP A 46 -7.81 -15.75 6.15
C ASP A 46 -7.96 -14.97 7.47
N SER A 47 -7.86 -13.64 7.39
CA SER A 47 -7.97 -12.78 8.57
C SER A 47 -9.41 -12.68 9.07
N ILE A 48 -10.38 -12.64 8.15
CA ILE A 48 -11.82 -12.67 8.45
C ILE A 48 -12.19 -14.01 9.08
N THR A 49 -11.71 -15.13 8.53
CA THR A 49 -11.95 -16.46 9.10
C THR A 49 -11.36 -16.60 10.50
N ARG A 50 -10.16 -16.04 10.74
CA ARG A 50 -9.48 -16.14 12.04
C ARG A 50 -10.04 -15.20 13.12
N LEU A 51 -10.36 -13.95 12.76
CA LEU A 51 -10.72 -12.89 13.73
C LEU A 51 -12.23 -12.60 13.75
N GLY A 52 -12.97 -13.05 12.75
CA GLY A 52 -14.37 -12.72 12.54
C GLY A 52 -14.55 -11.39 11.79
N GLU A 53 -15.64 -11.31 11.02
CA GLU A 53 -15.95 -10.12 10.22
C GLU A 53 -16.18 -8.87 11.08
N SER A 54 -16.79 -9.01 12.26
CA SER A 54 -17.05 -7.90 13.18
C SER A 54 -15.75 -7.21 13.63
N ALA A 55 -14.73 -7.98 13.99
CA ALA A 55 -13.43 -7.47 14.41
C ALA A 55 -12.69 -6.79 13.25
N ILE A 56 -12.78 -7.35 12.03
CA ILE A 56 -12.22 -6.72 10.83
C ILE A 56 -12.93 -5.41 10.50
N ARG A 57 -14.26 -5.39 10.61
CA ARG A 57 -15.10 -4.20 10.36
C ARG A 57 -14.81 -3.08 11.34
N GLU A 58 -14.58 -3.39 12.62
CA GLU A 58 -14.17 -2.40 13.63
C GLU A 58 -12.83 -1.75 13.27
N ARG A 59 -11.84 -2.54 12.82
CA ARG A 59 -10.49 -2.06 12.53
C ARG A 59 -10.34 -1.39 11.16
N TYR A 60 -11.02 -1.92 10.15
CA TYR A 60 -10.80 -1.59 8.74
C TYR A 60 -12.08 -1.23 7.98
N GLY A 61 -13.21 -1.03 8.67
CA GLY A 61 -14.50 -0.78 8.03
C GLY A 61 -14.50 0.41 7.07
N ASN A 62 -13.77 1.48 7.40
CA ASN A 62 -13.63 2.64 6.52
C ASN A 62 -12.93 2.28 5.19
N LEU A 63 -11.87 1.47 5.24
CA LEU A 63 -11.16 1.01 4.04
C LEU A 63 -12.08 0.21 3.12
N PHE A 64 -12.84 -0.74 3.69
CA PHE A 64 -13.74 -1.59 2.93
C PHE A 64 -14.89 -0.79 2.31
N GLN A 65 -15.44 0.17 3.06
CA GLN A 65 -16.47 1.08 2.57
C GLN A 65 -15.96 1.98 1.44
N MET A 66 -14.76 2.55 1.57
CA MET A 66 -14.14 3.35 0.52
C MET A 66 -13.93 2.51 -0.75
N TYR A 67 -13.42 1.28 -0.60
CA TYR A 67 -13.21 0.37 -1.73
C TYR A 67 -14.53 0.04 -2.43
N GLU A 68 -15.59 -0.30 -1.68
CA GLU A 68 -16.91 -0.59 -2.23
C GLU A 68 -17.50 0.62 -2.98
N ARG A 69 -17.36 1.83 -2.42
CA ARG A 69 -17.84 3.06 -3.09
C ARG A 69 -17.12 3.36 -4.40
N ILE A 70 -15.82 3.08 -4.47
CA ILE A 70 -14.99 3.38 -5.66
C ILE A 70 -15.14 2.29 -6.73
N THR A 71 -15.20 1.03 -6.32
CA THR A 71 -15.10 -0.12 -7.23
C THR A 71 -16.41 -0.88 -7.44
N GLY A 72 -17.40 -0.69 -6.55
CA GLY A 72 -18.64 -1.47 -6.52
C GLY A 72 -18.48 -2.89 -5.98
N GLU A 73 -17.31 -3.25 -5.44
CA GLU A 73 -17.02 -4.60 -4.95
C GLU A 73 -16.95 -4.65 -3.43
N ASN A 74 -17.59 -5.66 -2.85
CA ASN A 74 -17.54 -5.91 -1.41
C ASN A 74 -16.24 -6.64 -1.03
N ALA A 75 -15.33 -5.92 -0.36
CA ALA A 75 -14.03 -6.42 0.08
C ALA A 75 -14.09 -7.50 1.18
N TYR A 76 -15.24 -7.70 1.85
CA TYR A 76 -15.45 -8.82 2.79
C TYR A 76 -15.67 -10.16 2.06
N GLN A 77 -16.12 -10.10 0.81
CA GLN A 77 -16.47 -11.29 0.02
C GLN A 77 -15.47 -11.54 -1.12
N ARG A 78 -14.81 -10.50 -1.62
CA ARG A 78 -13.87 -10.59 -2.74
C ARG A 78 -12.57 -9.86 -2.38
N PRO A 79 -11.40 -10.39 -2.76
CA PRO A 79 -10.14 -9.73 -2.47
C PRO A 79 -10.03 -8.39 -3.21
N MET A 80 -9.48 -7.39 -2.53
CA MET A 80 -9.27 -6.06 -3.11
C MET A 80 -8.15 -6.10 -4.15
N ARG A 81 -8.24 -5.23 -5.16
CA ARG A 81 -7.18 -5.05 -6.16
C ARG A 81 -6.36 -3.81 -5.83
N ILE A 82 -5.05 -3.99 -5.66
CA ILE A 82 -4.11 -2.91 -5.35
C ILE A 82 -2.96 -2.89 -6.34
N TYR A 83 -2.35 -1.72 -6.51
CA TYR A 83 -1.13 -1.54 -7.29
C TYR A 83 -0.24 -0.49 -6.62
N PRO A 84 1.10 -0.60 -6.68
CA PRO A 84 1.99 0.42 -6.14
C PRO A 84 1.71 1.80 -6.76
N ALA A 85 1.61 2.81 -5.91
CA ALA A 85 1.39 4.19 -6.31
C ALA A 85 2.35 5.13 -5.58
N ILE A 86 2.62 6.28 -6.19
CA ILE A 86 3.39 7.37 -5.57
C ILE A 86 2.64 7.81 -4.32
N HIS A 87 3.38 8.08 -3.25
CA HIS A 87 2.80 8.38 -1.94
C HIS A 87 3.41 9.59 -1.25
N TYR A 88 4.71 9.81 -1.39
CA TYR A 88 5.44 10.88 -0.70
C TYR A 88 6.57 11.39 -1.60
N THR A 89 6.88 12.68 -1.48
CA THR A 89 8.02 13.31 -2.15
C THR A 89 9.17 13.46 -1.16
N MET A 90 10.22 12.64 -1.30
CA MET A 90 11.39 12.74 -0.41
C MET A 90 12.30 13.94 -0.71
N GLY A 91 12.24 14.46 -1.93
CA GLY A 91 12.91 15.71 -2.28
C GLY A 91 12.12 16.92 -1.78
N GLY A 92 12.77 18.05 -1.69
CA GLY A 92 12.20 19.31 -1.24
C GLY A 92 13.24 20.43 -1.37
N LEU A 93 12.99 21.57 -0.72
CA LEU A 93 14.00 22.61 -0.65
C LEU A 93 15.19 22.16 0.20
N TRP A 94 16.40 22.45 -0.28
CA TRP A 94 17.60 22.18 0.51
C TRP A 94 17.62 23.11 1.74
N VAL A 95 17.90 22.51 2.90
CA VAL A 95 18.06 23.21 4.17
C VAL A 95 19.28 22.71 4.91
N ASP A 96 19.82 23.57 5.78
CA ASP A 96 20.83 23.19 6.75
C ASP A 96 20.23 22.47 7.98
N TYR A 97 21.07 22.14 8.97
CA TYR A 97 20.64 21.47 10.20
C TYR A 97 19.63 22.29 11.01
N ASN A 98 19.63 23.62 10.87
CA ASN A 98 18.71 24.54 11.56
C ASN A 98 17.45 24.81 10.73
N LEU A 99 17.22 24.06 9.65
CA LEU A 99 16.09 24.19 8.73
C LEU A 99 16.12 25.49 7.90
N MET A 100 17.24 26.20 7.85
CA MET A 100 17.38 27.41 7.04
C MET A 100 17.73 27.02 5.60
N SER A 101 17.00 27.60 4.64
CA SER A 101 17.26 27.43 3.22
C SER A 101 18.52 28.22 2.78
N SER A 102 18.82 28.16 1.49
CA SER A 102 19.86 29.01 0.87
C SER A 102 19.59 30.52 0.96
N ILE A 103 18.38 30.94 1.33
CA ILE A 103 18.01 32.34 1.54
C ILE A 103 18.09 32.65 3.04
N PRO A 104 18.98 33.57 3.47
CA PRO A 104 19.12 33.92 4.88
C PRO A 104 17.78 34.37 5.51
N GLY A 105 17.41 33.73 6.62
CA GLY A 105 16.17 34.00 7.34
C GLY A 105 14.92 33.28 6.80
N CYS A 106 15.04 32.50 5.73
CA CYS A 106 13.94 31.67 5.20
C CYS A 106 14.10 30.22 5.66
N PHE A 107 13.13 29.71 6.42
CA PHE A 107 13.12 28.35 6.98
C PHE A 107 12.07 27.48 6.29
N VAL A 108 12.40 26.21 6.07
CA VAL A 108 11.50 25.24 5.40
C VAL A 108 11.38 23.99 6.26
N LEU A 109 10.15 23.48 6.36
CA LEU A 109 9.81 22.29 7.15
C LEU A 109 8.64 21.54 6.53
N GLY A 110 8.58 20.22 6.76
CA GLY A 110 7.54 19.34 6.22
C GLY A 110 7.93 18.73 4.88
N GLU A 111 6.94 18.33 4.08
CA GLU A 111 7.12 17.71 2.75
C GLU A 111 7.41 18.75 1.63
N ALA A 112 7.56 20.03 1.98
CA ALA A 112 7.76 21.13 1.03
C ALA A 112 9.22 21.29 0.56
#